data_AF-A0A165BWI2-F1
#
_entry.id   AF-A0A165BWI2-F1
#
_cell.length_a   1.000
_cell.length_b   1.000
_cell.length_c   1.000
_cell.angle_alpha   90.00
_cell.angle_beta   90.00
_cell.angle_gamma   90.00
#
_symmetry.space_group_name_H-M   'P 1'
#
loop_
_entity.id
_entity.type
_entity.pdbx_description
1 polymer ?
#
loop_
_entity_poly.entity_id
_entity_poly.type
_entity_poly.pdbx_seq_one_letter_code
_entity_poly.pdbx_strand_id
1 'polypeptide(L)'
;MEVVNARAALLSNYEVLQLLKEHEAEQLAHAKAAFAVKKEHGTDLNAALPTDEVIENLRTVEFEAIEYLSAPFQPTAQQSAEGISKLVRSLAPESLTKAEKLQIANLAPTEPIELYVIVEELEERMLDKMDDILQRVKDSLDDSANANADGAPRVVTEAELAALAMDIDGDNGWDKDGNDDEPEYVDDEGAFEGDLDLDDD
;
A
#
# COMPACT_ATOMS: atom_id res chain seq x y z
N MET A 1 16.97 23.92 -7.16
CA MET A 1 15.70 23.40 -7.70
C MET A 1 14.66 24.48 -7.45
N GLU A 2 14.00 24.98 -8.49
CA GLU A 2 12.99 26.03 -8.36
C GLU A 2 11.60 25.45 -8.66
N VAL A 3 10.62 25.77 -7.81
CA VAL A 3 9.25 25.28 -7.97
C VAL A 3 8.52 26.21 -8.94
N VAL A 4 8.18 25.70 -10.13
CA VAL A 4 7.46 26.46 -11.16
C VAL A 4 5.98 26.64 -10.79
N ASN A 5 5.34 25.58 -10.30
CA ASN A 5 3.96 25.61 -9.84
C ASN A 5 3.80 24.68 -8.63
N ALA A 6 3.49 25.25 -7.47
CA ALA A 6 3.33 24.49 -6.24
C ALA A 6 2.07 23.59 -6.22
N ARG A 7 1.05 23.90 -7.03
CA ARG A 7 -0.24 23.18 -7.07
C ARG A 7 -0.69 23.01 -8.52
N ALA A 8 -0.05 22.08 -9.22
CA ALA A 8 -0.36 21.81 -10.62
C ALA A 8 -1.70 21.08 -10.80
N ALA A 9 -2.02 20.15 -9.91
CA ALA A 9 -3.20 19.31 -9.99
C ALA A 9 -3.71 18.91 -8.60
N LEU A 10 -4.95 18.42 -8.57
CA LEU A 10 -5.54 17.72 -7.44
C LEU A 10 -5.72 16.26 -7.88
N LEU A 11 -5.30 15.33 -7.04
CA LEU A 11 -5.41 13.89 -7.28
C LEU A 11 -6.29 13.30 -6.19
N SER A 12 -7.18 12.40 -6.58
CA SER A 12 -7.99 11.60 -5.66
C SER A 12 -7.16 10.46 -5.07
N ASN A 13 -7.58 9.97 -3.90
CA ASN A 13 -6.95 8.84 -3.22
C ASN A 13 -6.88 7.60 -4.13
N TYR A 14 -7.93 7.36 -4.93
CA TYR A 14 -7.97 6.27 -5.88
C TYR A 14 -6.96 6.42 -7.01
N GLU A 15 -6.82 7.61 -7.62
CA GLU A 15 -5.83 7.85 -8.67
C GLU A 15 -4.41 7.65 -8.16
N VAL A 16 -4.13 8.14 -6.95
CA VAL A 16 -2.84 7.92 -6.28
C VAL A 16 -2.60 6.43 -6.05
N LEU A 17 -3.59 5.70 -5.52
CA LEU A 17 -3.47 4.26 -5.28
C LEU A 17 -3.21 3.47 -6.58
N GLN A 18 -3.92 3.78 -7.67
CA GLN A 18 -3.72 3.13 -8.96
C GLN A 18 -2.31 3.39 -9.50
N LEU A 19 -1.85 4.64 -9.43
CA LEU A 19 -0.50 5.01 -9.88
C LEU A 19 0.58 4.28 -9.07
N LEU A 20 0.44 4.21 -7.75
CA LEU A 20 1.41 3.52 -6.89
C LEU A 20 1.45 2.01 -7.18
N LYS A 21 0.29 1.38 -7.41
CA LYS A 21 0.22 -0.04 -7.81
C LYS A 21 0.81 -0.31 -9.19
N GLU A 22 0.61 0.60 -10.14
CA GLU A 22 1.23 0.53 -11.46
C GLU A 22 2.76 0.59 -11.35
N HIS A 23 3.28 1.51 -10.53
CA HIS A 23 4.72 1.64 -10.33
C HIS A 23 5.33 0.42 -9.61
N GLU A 24 4.67 -0.12 -8.59
CA GLU A 24 5.09 -1.36 -7.92
C GLU A 24 5.15 -2.54 -8.92
N ALA A 25 4.14 -2.67 -9.78
CA ALA A 25 4.10 -3.71 -10.81
C ALA A 25 5.24 -3.57 -11.83
N GLU A 26 5.57 -2.34 -12.24
CA GLU A 26 6.68 -2.06 -13.14
C GLU A 26 8.03 -2.41 -12.50
N GLN A 27 8.25 -2.02 -11.25
CA GLN A 27 9.47 -2.37 -10.50
C GLN A 27 9.63 -3.89 -10.37
N LEU A 28 8.54 -4.60 -10.10
CA LEU A 28 8.54 -6.06 -9.97
C LEU A 28 8.83 -6.73 -11.33
N ALA A 29 8.24 -6.23 -12.42
CA ALA A 29 8.53 -6.70 -13.77
C ALA A 29 10.00 -6.48 -14.14
N HIS A 30 10.56 -5.32 -13.80
CA HIS A 30 11.97 -5.01 -14.04
C HIS A 30 12.90 -5.93 -13.23
N ALA A 31 12.60 -6.16 -11.95
CA ALA A 31 13.36 -7.07 -11.09
C ALA A 31 13.34 -8.51 -11.63
N LYS A 32 12.18 -9.00 -12.08
CA LYS A 32 12.05 -10.33 -12.71
C LYS A 32 12.86 -10.45 -14.00
N ALA A 33 12.80 -9.44 -14.86
CA ALA A 33 13.56 -9.41 -16.11
C ALA A 33 15.08 -9.40 -15.84
N ALA A 34 15.53 -8.57 -14.89
CA ALA A 34 16.93 -8.52 -14.49
C ALA A 34 17.43 -9.87 -13.92
N PHE A 35 16.60 -10.57 -13.14
CA PHE A 35 16.93 -11.90 -12.64
C PHE A 35 17.01 -12.95 -13.75
N ALA A 36 16.06 -12.94 -14.70
CA ALA A 36 16.06 -13.86 -15.85
C ALA A 36 17.33 -13.69 -16.73
N VAL A 37 17.75 -12.44 -16.98
CA VAL A 37 18.98 -12.16 -17.75
C VAL A 37 20.22 -12.68 -17.04
N LYS A 38 20.32 -12.52 -15.71
CA LYS A 38 21.42 -13.07 -14.89
C LYS A 38 21.46 -14.59 -14.92
N LYS A 39 20.30 -15.25 -14.95
CA LYS A 39 20.18 -16.72 -15.03
C LYS A 39 20.62 -17.27 -16.40
N GLU A 40 20.33 -16.58 -17.49
CA GLU A 40 20.67 -17.04 -18.84
C GLU A 40 22.11 -16.75 -19.27
N HIS A 41 22.71 -15.63 -18.84
CA HIS A 41 24.01 -15.17 -19.36
C HIS A 41 25.23 -15.53 -18.53
N GLY A 42 25.07 -16.20 -17.38
CA GLY A 42 26.19 -16.50 -16.48
C GLY A 42 26.85 -15.24 -15.92
N THR A 43 27.60 -15.39 -14.83
CA THR A 43 28.14 -14.29 -14.02
C THR A 43 29.18 -13.38 -14.70
N ASP A 44 29.49 -13.59 -15.98
CA ASP A 44 30.62 -12.95 -16.67
C ASP A 44 30.19 -11.79 -17.58
N LEU A 45 29.40 -10.83 -17.06
CA LEU A 45 29.23 -9.54 -17.74
C LEU A 45 29.10 -8.41 -16.71
N ASN A 46 30.22 -7.73 -16.46
CA ASN A 46 30.28 -6.33 -16.00
C ASN A 46 29.70 -5.34 -17.05
N ALA A 47 28.74 -5.78 -17.86
CA ALA A 47 28.06 -4.95 -18.84
C ALA A 47 26.84 -4.31 -18.15
N ALA A 48 27.08 -3.12 -17.62
CA ALA A 48 26.13 -2.04 -17.34
C ALA A 48 24.69 -2.28 -17.87
N LEU A 49 23.92 -3.10 -17.16
CA LEU A 49 22.49 -2.87 -17.08
C LEU A 49 22.34 -1.69 -16.12
N PRO A 50 21.57 -0.64 -16.48
CA PRO A 50 21.18 0.34 -15.48
C PRO A 50 20.33 -0.43 -14.47
N THR A 51 20.94 -0.82 -13.37
CA THR A 51 20.20 -1.08 -12.14
C THR A 51 19.66 0.29 -11.76
N ASP A 52 18.48 0.63 -12.27
CA ASP A 52 17.60 1.53 -11.56
C ASP A 52 17.30 0.84 -10.22
N GLU A 53 18.26 0.94 -9.30
CA GLU A 53 18.10 0.55 -7.92
C GLU A 53 16.99 1.46 -7.39
N VAL A 54 15.82 0.86 -7.18
CA VAL A 54 14.69 1.55 -6.59
C VAL A 54 15.18 2.17 -5.28
N ILE A 55 15.08 3.50 -5.20
CA ILE A 55 15.55 4.25 -4.05
C ILE A 55 14.80 3.73 -2.81
N GLU A 56 15.54 3.28 -1.79
CA GLU A 56 14.96 2.65 -0.59
C GLU A 56 13.88 3.54 0.06
N ASN A 57 14.16 4.84 0.21
CA ASN A 57 13.20 5.79 0.77
C ASN A 57 11.91 5.90 -0.06
N LEU A 58 12.01 5.80 -1.38
CA LEU A 58 10.82 5.83 -2.26
C LEU A 58 9.99 4.56 -2.03
N ARG A 59 10.65 3.40 -1.96
CA ARG A 59 9.99 2.11 -1.73
C ARG A 59 9.22 2.09 -0.40
N THR A 60 9.80 2.64 0.67
CA THR A 60 9.11 2.72 1.97
C THR A 60 7.86 3.60 1.87
N VAL A 61 7.96 4.78 1.26
CA VAL A 61 6.82 5.68 1.08
C VAL A 61 5.72 5.05 0.21
N GLU A 62 6.10 4.35 -0.85
CA GLU A 62 5.16 3.64 -1.73
C GLU A 62 4.42 2.54 -0.99
N PHE A 63 5.16 1.71 -0.23
CA PHE A 63 4.58 0.62 0.55
C PHE A 63 3.60 1.14 1.60
N GLU A 64 4.01 2.11 2.43
CA GLU A 64 3.15 2.69 3.47
C GLU A 64 1.92 3.40 2.87
N ALA A 65 2.08 4.10 1.74
CA ALA A 65 0.98 4.76 1.07
C ALA A 65 -0.02 3.77 0.48
N ILE A 66 0.45 2.69 -0.16
CA ILE A 66 -0.40 1.62 -0.66
C ILE A 66 -1.14 0.92 0.49
N GLU A 67 -0.45 0.63 1.59
CA GLU A 67 -1.02 0.01 2.79
C GLU A 67 -2.14 0.88 3.37
N TYR A 68 -1.87 2.16 3.61
CA TYR A 68 -2.85 3.10 4.13
C TYR A 68 -4.05 3.26 3.19
N LEU A 69 -3.80 3.46 1.89
CA LEU A 69 -4.85 3.67 0.90
C LEU A 69 -5.61 2.38 0.55
N SER A 70 -5.10 1.20 0.90
CA SER A 70 -5.80 -0.09 0.72
C SER A 70 -6.43 -0.61 2.02
N ALA A 71 -6.29 0.13 3.12
CA ALA A 71 -6.81 -0.27 4.41
C ALA A 71 -8.35 -0.39 4.37
N PRO A 72 -8.96 -1.31 5.15
CA PRO A 72 -10.39 -1.61 5.08
C PRO A 72 -11.30 -0.45 5.51
N PHE A 73 -10.76 0.53 6.26
CA PHE A 73 -11.49 1.74 6.65
C PHE A 73 -11.52 2.80 5.55
N GLN A 74 -10.76 2.63 4.46
CA GLN A 74 -10.77 3.54 3.32
C GLN A 74 -11.83 3.12 2.29
N PRO A 75 -12.57 4.07 1.71
CA PRO A 75 -13.56 3.77 0.68
C PRO A 75 -12.95 3.40 -0.68
N THR A 76 -11.65 3.65 -0.88
CA THR A 76 -10.87 3.34 -2.09
C THR A 76 -10.99 1.87 -2.54
N ALA A 77 -11.19 0.94 -1.61
CA ALA A 77 -11.40 -0.48 -1.91
C ALA A 77 -12.74 -0.76 -2.62
N GLN A 78 -13.74 0.08 -2.41
CA GLN A 78 -15.07 0.00 -3.02
C GLN A 78 -15.20 0.88 -4.26
N GLN A 79 -14.12 1.57 -4.66
CA GLN A 79 -14.14 2.53 -5.75
C GLN A 79 -13.59 1.95 -7.04
N SER A 80 -14.14 2.42 -8.15
CA SER A 80 -13.65 2.16 -9.50
C SER A 80 -13.44 3.46 -10.27
N ALA A 81 -12.56 3.44 -11.28
CA ALA A 81 -12.32 4.60 -12.14
C ALA A 81 -13.61 5.11 -12.82
N GLU A 82 -14.48 4.17 -13.20
CA GLU A 82 -15.80 4.47 -13.77
C GLU A 82 -16.74 5.07 -12.72
N GLY A 83 -16.77 4.50 -11.50
CA GLY A 83 -17.56 5.01 -10.38
C GLY A 83 -17.21 6.45 -10.01
N ILE A 84 -15.92 6.75 -9.87
CA ILE A 84 -15.44 8.11 -9.55
C ILE A 84 -15.77 9.07 -10.69
N SER A 85 -15.55 8.67 -11.94
CA SER A 85 -15.89 9.51 -13.10
C SER A 85 -17.39 9.81 -13.17
N LYS A 86 -18.24 8.83 -12.85
CA LYS A 86 -19.69 8.97 -12.77
C LYS A 86 -20.08 9.91 -11.62
N LEU A 87 -19.45 9.76 -10.45
CA LEU A 87 -19.69 10.60 -9.27
C LEU A 87 -19.32 12.06 -9.55
N VAL A 88 -18.13 12.34 -10.06
CA VAL A 88 -17.68 13.71 -10.34
C VAL A 88 -18.58 14.39 -11.37
N ARG A 89 -19.06 13.66 -12.38
CA ARG A 89 -20.03 14.17 -13.36
C ARG A 89 -21.40 14.41 -12.74
N SER A 90 -21.84 13.54 -11.84
CA SER A 90 -23.15 13.64 -11.18
C SER A 90 -23.21 14.79 -10.17
N LEU A 91 -22.06 15.17 -9.58
CA LEU A 91 -21.88 16.32 -8.69
C LEU A 91 -21.56 17.63 -9.44
N ALA A 92 -21.38 17.58 -10.77
CA ALA A 92 -21.15 18.78 -11.58
C ALA A 92 -22.24 19.86 -11.47
N PRO A 93 -23.55 19.54 -11.52
CA PRO A 93 -24.62 20.55 -11.42
C PRO A 93 -24.77 21.13 -10.01
N GLU A 94 -24.20 20.48 -8.99
CA GLU A 94 -24.26 20.95 -7.63
C GLU A 94 -23.25 22.08 -7.39
N SER A 95 -23.64 23.03 -6.55
CA SER A 95 -22.84 24.19 -6.15
C SER A 95 -21.73 23.83 -5.16
N LEU A 96 -21.00 22.75 -5.43
CA LEU A 96 -19.87 22.26 -4.64
C LEU A 96 -18.55 22.80 -5.22
N THR A 97 -17.64 23.20 -4.34
CA THR A 97 -16.29 23.60 -4.73
C THR A 97 -15.48 22.40 -5.21
N LYS A 98 -14.37 22.66 -5.91
CA LYS A 98 -13.49 21.58 -6.38
C LYS A 98 -12.90 20.76 -5.22
N ALA A 99 -12.64 21.40 -4.07
CA ALA A 99 -12.14 20.74 -2.88
C ALA A 99 -13.22 19.85 -2.23
N GLU A 100 -14.45 20.34 -2.10
CA GLU A 100 -15.58 19.56 -1.57
C GLU A 100 -15.85 18.33 -2.44
N LYS A 101 -15.84 18.49 -3.78
CA LYS A 101 -16.00 17.35 -4.70
C LYS A 101 -14.90 16.31 -4.54
N LEU A 102 -13.65 16.76 -4.33
CA LEU A 102 -12.52 15.87 -4.09
C LEU A 102 -12.65 15.16 -2.74
N GLN A 103 -13.10 15.86 -1.69
CA GLN A 103 -13.32 15.26 -0.38
C GLN A 103 -14.46 14.24 -0.40
N ILE A 104 -15.56 14.52 -1.10
CA ILE A 104 -16.65 13.55 -1.32
C ILE A 104 -16.13 12.33 -2.06
N ALA A 105 -15.30 12.50 -3.09
CA ALA A 105 -14.69 11.39 -3.81
C ALA A 105 -13.71 10.59 -2.92
N ASN A 106 -12.98 11.22 -2.00
CA ASN A 106 -11.99 10.55 -1.17
C ASN A 106 -12.58 9.87 0.07
N LEU A 107 -13.64 10.44 0.66
CA LEU A 107 -14.26 9.94 1.89
C LEU A 107 -15.51 9.11 1.64
N ALA A 108 -16.12 9.26 0.45
CA ALA A 108 -17.35 8.58 0.04
C ALA A 108 -18.44 8.58 1.13
N PRO A 109 -18.96 9.77 1.51
CA PRO A 109 -19.91 9.88 2.60
C PRO A 109 -21.20 9.10 2.31
N THR A 110 -21.59 8.23 3.25
CA THR A 110 -22.81 7.41 3.18
C THR A 110 -23.89 7.88 4.14
N GLU A 111 -23.51 8.69 5.14
CA GLU A 111 -24.40 9.28 6.13
C GLU A 111 -24.45 10.81 6.04
N PRO A 112 -25.59 11.43 6.41
CA PRO A 112 -25.72 12.88 6.43
C PRO A 112 -24.67 13.60 7.28
N ILE A 113 -24.32 13.03 8.45
CA ILE A 113 -23.35 13.64 9.38
C ILE A 113 -21.96 13.78 8.77
N GLU A 114 -21.57 12.86 7.90
CA GLU A 114 -20.28 12.93 7.19
C GLU A 114 -20.27 14.09 6.19
N LEU A 115 -21.41 14.40 5.57
CA LEU A 115 -21.53 15.52 4.63
C LEU A 115 -21.40 16.88 5.34
N TYR A 116 -21.89 17.01 6.59
CA TYR A 116 -21.70 18.21 7.41
C TYR A 116 -20.23 18.50 7.72
N VAL A 117 -19.37 17.49 7.74
CA VAL A 117 -17.92 17.66 7.97
C VAL A 117 -17.21 18.15 6.71
N ILE A 118 -17.77 17.87 5.53
CA ILE A 118 -17.16 18.18 4.23
C ILE A 118 -17.61 19.55 3.71
N VAL A 119 -18.89 19.87 3.84
CA VAL A 119 -19.51 21.05 3.22
C VAL A 119 -19.88 22.08 4.28
N GLU A 120 -19.30 23.27 4.16
CA GLU A 120 -19.65 24.42 5.01
C GLU A 120 -21.04 24.95 4.65
N GLU A 121 -21.80 25.36 5.68
CA GLU A 121 -23.15 25.93 5.56
C GLU A 121 -24.11 25.02 4.75
N LEU A 122 -24.01 23.70 4.96
CA LEU A 122 -24.74 22.68 4.20
C LEU A 122 -26.27 22.92 4.20
N GLU A 123 -26.84 23.35 5.32
CA GLU A 123 -28.29 23.61 5.44
C GLU A 123 -28.76 24.75 4.53
N GLU A 124 -27.96 25.82 4.40
CA GLU A 124 -28.34 26.96 3.57
C GLU A 124 -28.14 26.67 2.09
N ARG A 125 -27.14 25.84 1.76
CA ARG A 125 -26.75 25.57 0.36
C ARG A 125 -27.51 24.41 -0.26
N MET A 126 -27.78 23.33 0.50
CA MET A 126 -28.10 22.01 -0.08
C MET A 126 -29.01 21.12 0.78
N LEU A 127 -29.80 21.69 1.71
CA LEU A 127 -30.67 20.90 2.59
C LEU A 127 -31.64 19.99 1.82
N ASP A 128 -32.15 20.45 0.68
CA ASP A 128 -33.10 19.75 -0.18
C ASP A 128 -32.47 18.66 -1.05
N LYS A 129 -31.13 18.65 -1.20
CA LYS A 129 -30.40 17.75 -2.10
C LYS A 129 -29.45 16.80 -1.40
N MET A 130 -29.43 16.83 -0.07
CA MET A 130 -28.52 16.01 0.75
C MET A 130 -28.72 14.52 0.47
N ASP A 131 -29.97 14.05 0.49
CA ASP A 131 -30.30 12.65 0.24
C ASP A 131 -29.92 12.22 -1.19
N ASP A 132 -30.10 13.11 -2.16
CA ASP A 132 -29.70 12.87 -3.55
C ASP A 132 -28.18 12.71 -3.70
N ILE A 133 -27.38 13.52 -2.99
CA ILE A 133 -25.91 13.40 -3.00
C ILE A 133 -25.49 12.06 -2.40
N LEU A 134 -26.03 11.71 -1.23
CA LEU A 134 -25.71 10.46 -0.55
C LEU A 134 -26.07 9.26 -1.43
N GLN A 135 -27.21 9.33 -2.14
CA GLN A 135 -27.59 8.28 -3.08
C GLN A 135 -26.61 8.18 -4.26
N ARG A 136 -26.20 9.32 -4.84
CA ARG A 136 -25.20 9.35 -5.94
C ARG A 136 -23.85 8.77 -5.51
N VAL A 137 -23.44 9.00 -4.26
CA VAL A 137 -22.22 8.42 -3.70
C VAL A 137 -22.38 6.91 -3.59
N LYS A 138 -23.46 6.42 -2.99
CA LYS A 138 -23.75 4.98 -2.88
C LYS A 138 -23.79 4.29 -4.25
N ASP A 139 -24.45 4.90 -5.24
CA ASP A 139 -24.55 4.40 -6.61
C ASP A 139 -23.21 4.42 -7.39
N SER A 140 -22.17 5.03 -6.83
CA SER A 140 -20.83 5.08 -7.41
C SER A 140 -19.86 4.07 -6.78
N LEU A 141 -20.24 3.47 -5.66
CA LEU A 141 -19.46 2.44 -4.97
C LEU A 141 -19.88 1.05 -5.47
N ASP A 142 -18.92 0.15 -5.54
CA ASP A 142 -19.15 -1.24 -5.90
C ASP A 142 -19.54 -2.04 -4.63
N ASP A 143 -20.79 -2.52 -4.56
CA ASP A 143 -21.29 -3.34 -3.45
C ASP A 143 -20.49 -4.64 -3.22
N SER A 144 -19.72 -5.08 -4.23
CA SER A 144 -18.97 -6.33 -4.19
C SER A 144 -17.78 -6.33 -3.22
N ALA A 145 -17.31 -5.16 -2.77
CA ALA A 145 -16.15 -5.04 -1.88
C ALA A 145 -16.50 -5.21 -0.38
N ASN A 146 -17.78 -5.12 0.01
CA ASN A 146 -18.22 -5.27 1.40
C ASN A 146 -18.31 -6.74 1.89
N ALA A 147 -18.18 -7.73 1.01
CA ALA A 147 -18.25 -9.14 1.41
C ALA A 147 -17.02 -9.64 2.20
N ASN A 148 -15.92 -8.85 2.25
CA ASN A 148 -14.68 -9.21 2.93
C ASN A 148 -14.38 -8.34 4.18
N ALA A 149 -15.33 -7.51 4.61
CA ALA A 149 -15.16 -6.58 5.73
C ALA A 149 -15.56 -7.16 7.10
N ASP A 150 -15.61 -8.49 7.26
CA ASP A 150 -15.65 -9.10 8.58
C ASP A 150 -14.20 -9.17 9.08
N GLY A 151 -13.84 -8.28 10.00
CA GLY A 151 -12.49 -8.06 10.53
C GLY A 151 -11.92 -9.22 11.33
N ALA A 152 -11.87 -10.42 10.76
CA ALA A 152 -11.05 -11.49 11.25
C ALA A 152 -9.59 -11.20 10.89
N PRO A 153 -8.63 -11.32 11.84
CA PRO A 153 -7.22 -11.32 11.47
C PRO A 153 -7.01 -12.41 10.42
N ARG A 154 -6.33 -12.08 9.31
CA ARG A 154 -5.96 -13.05 8.29
C ARG A 154 -5.10 -14.14 8.94
N VAL A 155 -5.72 -15.26 9.31
CA VAL A 155 -5.02 -16.44 9.80
C VAL A 155 -4.34 -17.05 8.59
N VAL A 156 -3.03 -16.85 8.48
CA VAL A 156 -2.21 -17.54 7.49
C VAL A 156 -2.34 -19.02 7.78
N THR A 157 -2.95 -19.76 6.86
CA THR A 157 -3.17 -21.19 7.05
C THR A 157 -1.85 -21.93 6.91
N GLU A 158 -1.74 -23.08 7.58
CA GLU A 158 -0.58 -23.98 7.47
C GLU A 158 -0.30 -24.38 6.01
N ALA A 159 -1.34 -24.40 5.17
CA ALA A 159 -1.24 -24.61 3.72
C ALA A 159 -0.64 -23.41 2.96
N GLU A 160 -0.91 -22.17 3.37
CA GLU A 160 -0.29 -20.97 2.77
C GLU A 160 1.18 -20.83 3.17
N LEU A 161 1.53 -21.17 4.43
CA LEU A 161 2.91 -21.27 4.88
C LEU A 161 3.67 -22.39 4.15
N ALA A 162 3.04 -23.55 3.93
CA ALA A 162 3.64 -24.64 3.17
C ALA A 162 3.83 -24.29 1.69
N ALA A 163 2.91 -23.53 1.09
CA ALA A 163 3.05 -23.04 -0.29
C ALA A 163 4.21 -22.05 -0.43
N LEU A 164 4.46 -21.20 0.57
CA LEU A 164 5.61 -20.30 0.59
C LEU A 164 6.93 -21.04 0.83
N ALA A 165 6.91 -22.14 1.60
CA ALA A 165 8.07 -22.99 1.84
C ALA A 165 8.47 -23.84 0.62
N MET A 166 7.51 -24.20 -0.25
CA MET A 166 7.78 -25.02 -1.44
C MET A 166 8.54 -24.27 -2.56
N ASP A 167 8.61 -22.93 -2.52
CA ASP A 167 9.40 -22.13 -3.47
C ASP A 167 10.88 -21.98 -3.05
N ILE A 168 11.30 -22.56 -1.92
CA ILE A 168 12.69 -22.52 -1.42
C ILE A 168 13.50 -23.78 -1.82
N ASP A 169 12.87 -24.83 -2.33
CA ASP A 169 13.55 -26.09 -2.72
C ASP A 169 13.98 -26.14 -4.20
N GLY A 170 14.28 -24.98 -4.78
CA GLY A 170 14.84 -24.84 -6.11
C GLY A 170 16.27 -24.30 -6.10
N ASP A 171 17.24 -25.20 -5.88
CA ASP A 171 18.66 -25.02 -6.22
C ASP A 171 19.54 -24.19 -5.25
N ASN A 172 19.77 -24.70 -4.05
CA ASN A 172 20.99 -24.39 -3.29
C ASN A 172 21.93 -25.60 -3.31
N GLY A 173 22.67 -25.73 -4.42
CA GLY A 173 23.88 -26.54 -4.50
C GLY A 173 24.94 -26.00 -3.54
N TRP A 174 24.92 -26.49 -2.31
CA TRP A 174 26.11 -26.47 -1.45
C TRP A 174 26.74 -27.85 -1.56
N ASP A 175 27.78 -27.91 -2.37
CA ASP A 175 28.58 -29.10 -2.61
C ASP A 175 28.99 -29.77 -1.29
N LYS A 176 28.65 -31.05 -1.22
CA LYS A 176 28.94 -31.94 -0.10
C LYS A 176 30.34 -32.51 -0.29
N ASP A 177 31.37 -31.70 -0.10
CA ASP A 177 32.76 -32.16 -0.08
C ASP A 177 33.45 -31.83 1.25
N GLY A 178 33.54 -32.88 2.07
CA GLY A 178 34.53 -33.21 3.10
C GLY A 178 35.30 -32.11 3.85
N ASN A 179 34.99 -31.96 5.14
CA ASN A 179 36.00 -32.08 6.20
C ASN A 179 35.30 -32.42 7.53
N ASP A 180 35.65 -33.56 8.13
CA ASP A 180 35.41 -33.88 9.54
C ASP A 180 36.12 -32.82 10.39
N ASP A 181 35.39 -32.12 11.26
CA ASP A 181 35.88 -31.61 12.55
C ASP A 181 34.65 -31.11 13.33
N GLU A 182 34.11 -31.94 14.22
CA GLU A 182 33.10 -31.52 15.19
C GLU A 182 33.71 -30.55 16.21
N PRO A 183 33.12 -29.35 16.42
CA PRO A 183 33.53 -28.51 17.54
C PRO A 183 32.91 -29.03 18.85
N GLU A 184 33.78 -29.49 19.75
CA GLU A 184 33.50 -29.87 21.13
C GLU A 184 32.89 -28.68 21.90
N TYR A 185 31.64 -28.79 22.36
CA TYR A 185 31.03 -27.78 23.23
C TYR A 185 31.64 -27.90 24.64
N VAL A 186 32.44 -26.90 25.02
CA VAL A 186 32.88 -26.70 26.41
C VAL A 186 31.81 -25.90 27.13
N ASP A 187 31.17 -26.56 28.08
CA ASP A 187 30.16 -26.01 28.98
C ASP A 187 30.85 -25.15 30.05
N ASP A 188 30.84 -23.83 29.89
CA ASP A 188 31.38 -22.88 30.87
C ASP A 188 30.22 -22.08 31.49
N GLU A 189 29.61 -22.68 32.53
CA GLU A 189 28.76 -21.95 33.46
C GLU A 189 29.64 -21.10 34.39
N GLY A 190 29.56 -19.78 34.30
CA GLY A 190 30.06 -18.94 35.38
C GLY A 190 30.24 -17.44 35.09
N ALA A 191 29.40 -16.64 35.76
CA ALA A 191 29.66 -15.26 36.18
C ALA A 191 29.63 -14.15 35.11
N PHE A 192 28.43 -13.75 34.72
CA PHE A 192 28.15 -12.38 34.32
C PHE A 192 27.79 -11.57 35.59
N GLU A 193 28.80 -11.00 36.27
CA GLU A 193 28.57 -9.91 37.23
C GLU A 193 28.26 -8.65 36.42
N GLY A 194 27.03 -8.18 36.55
CA GLY A 194 26.58 -6.92 35.98
C GLY A 194 27.08 -5.74 36.81
N ASP A 195 27.67 -4.77 36.10
CA ASP A 195 27.75 -3.39 36.55
C ASP A 195 26.31 -2.86 36.72
N LEU A 196 25.90 -2.68 37.98
CA LEU A 196 24.69 -1.96 38.37
C LEU A 196 25.12 -0.88 39.36
N ASP A 197 25.44 0.29 38.80
CA ASP A 197 25.62 1.54 39.52
C ASP A 197 24.35 1.84 40.32
N LEU A 198 24.48 1.87 41.65
CA LEU A 198 23.51 2.45 42.56
C LEU A 198 24.18 3.64 43.24
N ASP A 199 23.77 4.83 42.80
CA ASP A 199 24.00 6.09 43.51
C ASP A 199 23.36 6.03 44.91
N ASP A 200 24.16 6.30 45.96
CA ASP A 200 23.68 6.81 47.25
C ASP A 200 24.89 7.33 48.08
N ASP A 201 25.09 8.66 48.07
CA ASP A 201 25.36 9.54 49.23
C ASP A 201 25.61 11.01 48.81
#